data_AF-A0A932LA78-F1
#
_entry.id   AF-A0A932LA78-F1
#
_cell.length_a   1.000
_cell.length_b   1.000
_cell.length_c   1.000
_cell.angle_alpha   90.00
_cell.angle_beta   90.00
_cell.angle_gamma   90.00
#
_symmetry.space_group_name_H-M   'P 1'
#
loop_
_entity.id
_entity.type
_entity.pdbx_description
1 polymer ?
#
loop_
_entity_poly.entity_id
_entity_poly.type
_entity_poly.pdbx_seq_one_letter_code
_entity_poly.pdbx_strand_id
1 'polypeptide(L)'
;MGKWCRLSLLCLWPGLPQICAGKEWQGLLLAVAAGVLLNVAVVAGWIWTEWIPPRQVSALWIAVIVAWSGAATYAVWAWRGSGGRPLACRVDEVYRSALEHYLRRDWAQTDRCLRRLLYENPLDSDVLMQLAALERRRGRPEQAGRTLRRCRRVDSQRKWHWEIAQELHQLHQA
;
A
#
# COMPACT_ATOMS: atom_id res chain seq x y z
N MET A 1 -3.86 16.35 -12.71
CA MET A 1 -5.22 15.80 -12.56
C MET A 1 -5.30 14.35 -12.03
N GLY A 2 -4.21 13.65 -11.66
CA GLY A 2 -4.27 12.23 -11.26
C GLY A 2 -4.41 11.90 -9.76
N LYS A 3 -4.26 12.87 -8.85
CA LYS A 3 -4.24 12.61 -7.38
C LYS A 3 -5.64 12.38 -6.80
N TRP A 4 -6.65 13.04 -7.35
CA TRP A 4 -8.04 12.91 -6.90
C TRP A 4 -8.68 11.59 -7.36
N CYS A 5 -8.34 11.09 -8.56
CA CYS A 5 -8.94 9.88 -9.11
C CYS A 5 -8.63 8.62 -8.28
N ARG A 6 -7.39 8.49 -7.78
CA ARG A 6 -7.03 7.37 -6.88
C ARG A 6 -7.68 7.50 -5.50
N LEU A 7 -7.82 8.72 -4.98
CA LEU A 7 -8.51 8.96 -3.71
C LEU A 7 -10.03 8.67 -3.81
N SER A 8 -10.68 9.01 -4.93
CA SER A 8 -12.08 8.68 -5.18
C SER A 8 -12.30 7.17 -5.27
N LEU A 9 -11.38 6.44 -5.92
CA LEU A 9 -11.40 4.98 -5.96
C LEU A 9 -11.17 4.33 -4.59
N LEU A 10 -10.28 4.89 -3.77
CA LEU A 10 -10.03 4.43 -2.40
C LEU A 10 -11.20 4.72 -1.45
N CYS A 11 -11.94 5.82 -1.66
CA CYS A 11 -13.16 6.13 -0.90
C CYS A 11 -14.37 5.29 -1.31
N LEU A 12 -14.29 4.58 -2.45
CA LEU A 12 -15.39 3.74 -2.93
C LEU A 12 -15.63 2.54 -1.99
N TRP A 13 -14.59 2.12 -1.25
CA TRP A 13 -14.72 1.10 -0.23
C TRP A 13 -14.42 1.67 1.16
N PRO A 14 -15.40 1.67 2.09
CA PRO A 14 -15.16 2.11 3.46
C PRO A 14 -14.08 1.24 4.12
N GLY A 15 -13.08 1.87 4.75
CA GLY A 15 -11.98 1.18 5.45
C GLY A 15 -10.62 1.20 4.73
N LEU A 16 -10.59 1.24 3.39
CA LEU A 16 -9.35 1.41 2.62
C LEU A 16 -8.56 2.68 2.97
N PRO A 17 -9.19 3.88 3.10
CA PRO A 17 -8.42 5.08 3.37
C PRO A 17 -7.79 5.09 4.77
N GLN A 18 -8.37 4.38 5.74
CA GLN A 18 -7.79 4.20 7.07
C GLN A 18 -6.59 3.24 7.06
N ILE A 19 -6.63 2.17 6.27
CA ILE A 19 -5.50 1.26 6.06
C ILE A 19 -4.32 2.04 5.44
N CYS A 20 -4.59 2.84 4.40
CA CYS A 20 -3.56 3.66 3.76
C CYS A 20 -3.00 4.78 4.66
N ALA A 21 -3.71 5.14 5.74
CA ALA A 21 -3.28 6.12 6.73
C ALA A 21 -2.50 5.49 7.90
N GLY A 22 -2.25 4.17 7.88
CA GLY A 22 -1.52 3.45 8.95
C GLY A 22 -2.38 3.06 10.14
N LYS A 23 -3.72 3.19 10.04
CA LYS A 23 -4.68 2.72 11.06
C LYS A 23 -5.33 1.42 10.61
N GLU A 24 -4.49 0.40 10.42
CA GLU A 24 -4.85 -0.86 9.75
C GLU A 24 -6.04 -1.57 10.41
N TRP A 25 -6.04 -1.68 11.75
CA TRP A 25 -7.11 -2.35 12.49
C TRP A 25 -8.47 -1.64 12.40
N GLN A 26 -8.48 -0.31 12.47
CA GLN A 26 -9.72 0.47 12.38
C GLN A 26 -10.28 0.45 10.95
N GLY A 27 -9.40 0.49 9.95
CA GLY A 27 -9.80 0.34 8.56
C GLY A 27 -10.34 -1.05 8.24
N LEU A 28 -9.71 -2.10 8.77
CA LEU A 28 -10.14 -3.47 8.60
C LEU A 28 -11.53 -3.70 9.22
N LEU A 29 -11.74 -3.27 10.46
CA LEU A 29 -13.04 -3.40 11.14
C LEU A 29 -14.14 -2.68 10.37
N LEU A 30 -13.87 -1.47 9.89
CA LEU A 30 -14.84 -0.69 9.12
C LEU A 30 -15.17 -1.36 7.77
N ALA A 31 -14.16 -1.91 7.08
CA ALA A 31 -14.34 -2.63 5.82
C ALA A 31 -15.18 -3.90 6.01
N VAL A 32 -14.90 -4.68 7.05
CA VAL A 32 -15.66 -5.90 7.36
C VAL A 32 -17.11 -5.55 7.74
N ALA A 33 -17.31 -4.59 8.63
CA ALA A 33 -18.64 -4.18 9.07
C ALA A 33 -19.50 -3.67 7.89
N ALA A 34 -18.93 -2.86 7.01
CA ALA A 34 -19.62 -2.39 5.81
C ALA A 34 -19.92 -3.52 4.83
N GLY A 35 -19.00 -4.46 4.65
CA GLY A 35 -19.21 -5.65 3.83
C GLY A 35 -20.35 -6.52 4.35
N VAL A 36 -20.38 -6.80 5.66
CA VAL A 36 -21.47 -7.56 6.29
C VAL A 36 -22.81 -6.85 6.12
N LEU A 37 -22.87 -5.54 6.40
CA LEU A 37 -24.11 -4.77 6.28
C LEU A 37 -24.64 -4.74 4.84
N LEU A 38 -23.77 -4.58 3.84
CA LEU A 38 -24.14 -4.62 2.43
C LEU A 38 -24.66 -6.01 2.03
N ASN A 39 -23.98 -7.07 2.44
CA ASN A 39 -24.41 -8.44 2.15
C ASN A 39 -25.79 -8.74 2.75
N VAL A 40 -26.02 -8.33 4.01
CA VAL A 40 -27.33 -8.47 4.66
C VAL A 40 -28.41 -7.71 3.88
N ALA A 41 -28.14 -6.48 3.44
CA ALA A 41 -29.09 -5.70 2.66
C ALA A 41 -29.42 -6.34 1.29
N VAL A 42 -28.42 -6.93 0.62
CA VAL A 42 -28.60 -7.65 -0.65
C VAL A 42 -29.41 -8.92 -0.46
N VAL A 43 -29.07 -9.75 0.54
CA VAL A 43 -29.80 -10.99 0.85
C VAL A 43 -31.24 -10.68 1.24
N ALA A 44 -31.45 -9.66 2.09
CA ALA A 44 -32.78 -9.23 2.49
C ALA A 44 -33.62 -8.68 1.33
N GLY A 45 -32.99 -7.98 0.38
CA GLY A 45 -33.68 -7.36 -0.75
C GLY A 45 -33.97 -8.30 -1.92
N TRP A 46 -33.19 -9.37 -2.11
CA TRP A 46 -33.32 -10.26 -3.28
C TRP A 46 -33.60 -11.72 -2.98
N ILE A 47 -33.15 -12.26 -1.85
CA ILE A 47 -33.30 -13.69 -1.51
C ILE A 47 -34.47 -13.89 -0.54
N TRP A 48 -34.67 -12.96 0.40
CA TRP A 48 -35.71 -13.04 1.45
C TRP A 48 -36.86 -12.04 1.24
N THR A 49 -37.26 -11.84 -0.02
CA THR A 49 -38.35 -10.92 -0.38
C THR A 49 -39.70 -11.28 0.24
N GLU A 50 -39.95 -12.56 0.53
CA GLU A 50 -41.20 -13.02 1.16
C GLU A 50 -41.20 -12.89 2.70
N TRP A 51 -40.02 -12.86 3.31
CA TRP A 51 -39.87 -12.90 4.78
C TRP A 51 -39.67 -11.53 5.39
N ILE A 52 -39.21 -10.54 4.61
CA ILE A 52 -38.88 -9.20 5.11
C ILE A 52 -39.80 -8.16 4.44
N PRO A 53 -40.59 -7.41 5.22
CA PRO A 53 -41.44 -6.38 4.67
C PRO A 53 -40.60 -5.26 4.03
N PRO A 54 -41.10 -4.64 2.93
CA PRO A 54 -40.33 -3.71 2.12
C PRO A 54 -39.83 -2.48 2.89
N ARG A 55 -40.54 -2.05 3.94
CA ARG A 55 -40.08 -0.95 4.82
C ARG A 55 -38.78 -1.27 5.55
N GLN A 56 -38.57 -2.52 5.97
CA GLN A 56 -37.35 -2.95 6.67
C GLN A 56 -36.17 -3.05 5.70
N VAL A 57 -36.40 -3.52 4.46
CA VAL A 57 -35.40 -3.50 3.39
C VAL A 57 -34.97 -2.06 3.08
N SER A 58 -35.91 -1.12 2.95
CA SER A 58 -35.59 0.30 2.77
C SER A 58 -34.79 0.87 3.94
N ALA A 59 -35.13 0.52 5.18
CA ALA A 59 -34.38 0.94 6.36
C ALA A 59 -32.94 0.40 6.37
N LEU A 60 -32.73 -0.85 5.94
CA LEU A 60 -31.40 -1.45 5.78
C LEU A 60 -30.56 -0.70 4.72
N TRP A 61 -31.15 -0.38 3.57
CA TRP A 61 -30.47 0.41 2.54
C TRP A 61 -30.12 1.83 3.01
N ILE A 62 -31.01 2.48 3.76
CA ILE A 62 -30.71 3.77 4.40
C ILE A 62 -29.54 3.64 5.38
N ALA A 63 -29.52 2.58 6.20
CA ALA A 63 -28.41 2.32 7.12
C ALA A 63 -27.08 2.10 6.39
N VAL A 64 -27.08 1.39 5.25
CA VAL A 64 -25.90 1.24 4.38
C VAL A 64 -25.42 2.60 3.86
N ILE A 65 -26.31 3.42 3.32
CA ILE A 65 -25.97 4.76 2.79
C ILE A 65 -25.41 5.67 3.89
N VAL A 66 -26.03 5.65 5.08
CA VAL A 66 -25.56 6.43 6.24
C VAL A 66 -24.19 5.95 6.70
N ALA A 67 -23.97 4.64 6.79
CA ALA A 67 -22.66 4.07 7.15
C ALA A 67 -21.58 4.43 6.12
N TRP A 68 -21.89 4.36 4.83
CA TRP A 68 -20.99 4.78 3.75
C TRP A 68 -20.67 6.28 3.81
N SER A 69 -21.69 7.12 4.01
CA SER A 69 -21.53 8.58 4.09
C SER A 69 -20.73 8.97 5.33
N GLY A 70 -20.99 8.32 6.47
CA GLY A 70 -20.23 8.47 7.71
C GLY A 70 -18.76 8.05 7.56
N ALA A 71 -18.50 6.93 6.89
CA ALA A 71 -17.15 6.47 6.60
C ALA A 71 -16.40 7.42 5.66
N ALA A 72 -17.07 7.91 4.60
CA ALA A 72 -16.50 8.86 3.65
C ALA A 72 -16.18 10.21 4.32
N THR A 73 -17.10 10.74 5.11
CA THR A 73 -16.89 11.98 5.87
C THR A 73 -15.80 11.84 6.91
N TYR A 74 -15.74 10.72 7.64
CA TYR A 74 -14.64 10.43 8.57
C TYR A 74 -13.30 10.34 7.85
N ALA A 75 -13.24 9.68 6.69
CA ALA A 75 -12.01 9.60 5.90
C ALA A 75 -11.54 10.99 5.46
N VAL A 76 -12.44 11.83 4.93
CA VAL A 76 -12.13 13.21 4.54
C VAL A 76 -11.71 14.06 5.74
N TRP A 77 -12.37 13.92 6.89
CA TRP A 77 -12.01 14.64 8.10
C TRP A 77 -10.64 14.21 8.65
N ALA A 78 -10.39 12.90 8.74
CA ALA A 78 -9.11 12.35 9.14
C ALA A 78 -7.98 12.83 8.21
N TRP A 79 -8.24 12.96 6.91
CA TRP A 79 -7.28 13.51 5.93
C TRP A 79 -7.04 15.00 6.09
N ARG A 80 -8.08 15.79 6.38
CA ARG A 80 -7.95 17.23 6.63
C ARG A 80 -7.22 17.52 7.94
N GLY A 81 -7.48 16.74 8.99
CA GLY A 81 -6.86 16.91 10.31
C GLY A 81 -5.42 16.43 10.41
N SER A 82 -4.99 15.51 9.55
CA SER A 82 -3.62 14.94 9.61
C SER A 82 -2.55 15.79 8.91
N GLY A 83 -2.91 16.92 8.26
CA GLY A 83 -1.96 17.90 7.70
C GLY A 83 -0.94 17.34 6.68
N GLY A 84 -1.04 16.07 6.32
CA GLY A 84 -0.03 15.32 5.60
C GLY A 84 -0.65 14.28 4.68
N ARG A 85 0.01 14.05 3.54
CA ARG A 85 -0.43 13.07 2.53
C ARG A 85 -0.35 11.64 3.10
N PRO A 86 -1.27 10.73 2.71
CA PRO A 86 -1.24 9.32 3.14
C PRO A 86 0.14 8.69 2.96
N LEU A 87 0.53 7.80 3.87
CA LEU A 87 1.86 7.16 3.86
C LEU A 87 2.14 6.52 2.50
N ALA A 88 1.18 5.78 1.94
CA ALA A 88 1.30 5.15 0.62
C ALA A 88 1.60 6.17 -0.51
N CYS A 89 0.91 7.32 -0.52
CA CYS A 89 1.19 8.37 -1.51
C CYS A 89 2.57 9.01 -1.32
N ARG A 90 3.05 9.11 -0.08
CA ARG A 90 4.38 9.64 0.25
C ARG A 90 5.47 8.67 -0.20
N VAL A 91 5.31 7.38 0.09
CA VAL A 91 6.20 6.29 -0.34
C VAL A 91 6.29 6.25 -1.87
N ASP A 92 5.15 6.28 -2.56
CA ASP A 92 5.08 6.32 -4.03
C ASP A 92 5.83 7.52 -4.63
N GLU A 93 5.73 8.68 -3.98
CA GLU A 93 6.39 9.90 -4.45
C GLU A 93 7.91 9.82 -4.24
N VAL A 94 8.37 9.36 -3.07
CA VAL A 94 9.80 9.15 -2.80
C VAL A 94 10.38 8.11 -3.74
N TYR A 95 9.67 7.02 -4.01
CA TYR A 95 10.09 5.99 -4.95
C TYR A 95 10.16 6.53 -6.39
N ARG A 96 9.17 7.32 -6.82
CA ARG A 96 9.21 7.98 -8.13
C ARG A 96 10.42 8.92 -8.24
N SER A 97 10.71 9.70 -7.21
CA SER A 97 11.91 10.54 -7.17
C SER A 97 13.20 9.71 -7.21
N ALA A 98 13.27 8.58 -6.51
CA ALA A 98 14.41 7.67 -6.58
C ALA A 98 14.66 7.20 -8.01
N LEU A 99 13.60 6.79 -8.72
CA LEU A 99 13.69 6.36 -10.11
C LEU A 99 14.12 7.49 -11.06
N GLU A 100 13.59 8.70 -10.86
CA GLU A 100 13.99 9.88 -11.64
C GLU A 100 15.48 10.19 -11.48
N HIS A 101 15.99 10.17 -10.25
CA HIS A 101 17.41 10.34 -9.97
C HIS A 101 18.27 9.21 -10.56
N TYR A 102 17.78 7.98 -10.49
CA TYR A 102 18.47 6.81 -11.07
C TYR A 102 18.62 6.95 -12.59
N LEU A 103 17.55 7.37 -13.28
CA LEU A 103 17.57 7.59 -14.73
C LEU A 103 18.51 8.73 -15.13
N ARG A 104 18.63 9.76 -14.27
CA ARG A 104 19.61 10.85 -14.44
C ARG A 104 21.05 10.47 -14.05
N ARG A 105 21.29 9.21 -13.63
CA ARG A 105 22.57 8.72 -13.08
C ARG A 105 23.04 9.49 -11.83
N ASP A 106 22.14 10.14 -11.11
CA ASP A 106 22.42 10.74 -9.81
C ASP A 106 22.34 9.67 -8.73
N TRP A 107 23.41 8.90 -8.62
CA TRP A 107 23.50 7.76 -7.69
C TRP A 107 23.42 8.19 -6.23
N ALA A 108 23.88 9.40 -5.90
CA ALA A 108 23.86 9.90 -4.54
C ALA A 108 22.43 10.21 -4.08
N GLN A 109 21.62 10.86 -4.91
CA GLN A 109 20.22 11.09 -4.60
C GLN A 109 19.41 9.80 -4.61
N THR A 110 19.68 8.90 -5.56
CA THR A 110 19.00 7.60 -5.61
C THR A 110 19.20 6.84 -4.30
N ASP A 111 20.45 6.72 -3.83
CA ASP A 111 20.79 6.05 -2.58
C ASP A 111 20.07 6.69 -1.37
N ARG A 112 20.04 8.02 -1.29
CA ARG A 112 19.31 8.74 -0.23
C ARG A 112 17.82 8.42 -0.25
N CYS A 113 17.18 8.44 -1.42
CA CYS A 113 15.76 8.13 -1.55
C CYS A 113 15.45 6.68 -1.17
N LEU A 114 16.24 5.71 -1.66
CA LEU A 114 16.07 4.29 -1.33
C LEU A 114 16.28 4.02 0.16
N ARG A 115 17.30 4.62 0.79
CA ARG A 115 17.52 4.49 2.24
C ARG A 115 16.40 5.10 3.06
N ARG A 116 15.82 6.22 2.60
CA ARG A 116 14.62 6.81 3.23
C ARG A 116 13.43 5.85 3.16
N LEU A 117 13.22 5.18 2.03
CA LEU A 117 12.18 4.15 1.92
C LEU A 117 12.44 2.98 2.88
N LEU A 118 13.69 2.53 3.03
CA LEU A 118 14.05 1.49 3.99
C LEU A 118 13.98 1.92 5.45
N TYR A 119 14.04 3.22 5.74
CA TYR A 119 13.81 3.75 7.08
C TYR A 119 12.33 3.62 7.46
N GLU A 120 11.44 3.92 6.52
CA GLU A 120 9.98 3.79 6.71
C GLU A 120 9.54 2.31 6.72
N ASN A 121 10.08 1.49 5.82
CA ASN A 121 9.85 0.04 5.79
C ASN A 121 11.18 -0.74 5.65
N PRO A 122 11.77 -1.18 6.78
CA PRO A 122 13.03 -1.94 6.77
C PRO A 122 12.96 -3.31 6.11
N LEU A 123 11.74 -3.80 5.85
CA LEU A 123 11.45 -5.12 5.31
C LEU A 123 10.95 -5.06 3.86
N ASP A 124 11.17 -3.95 3.16
CA ASP A 124 10.80 -3.85 1.75
C ASP A 124 11.84 -4.57 0.86
N SER A 125 11.49 -5.77 0.41
CA SER A 125 12.36 -6.58 -0.47
C SER A 125 12.61 -5.92 -1.84
N ASP A 126 11.65 -5.18 -2.39
CA ASP A 126 11.78 -4.50 -3.69
C ASP A 126 12.82 -3.39 -3.59
N VAL A 127 12.74 -2.57 -2.53
CA VAL A 127 13.68 -1.48 -2.28
C VAL A 127 15.08 -2.02 -1.95
N LEU A 128 15.19 -3.12 -1.20
CA LEU A 128 16.46 -3.78 -0.94
C LEU A 128 17.12 -4.31 -2.23
N MET A 129 16.34 -4.88 -3.14
CA MET A 129 16.83 -5.36 -4.43
C MET A 129 17.39 -4.20 -5.27
N GLN A 130 16.69 -3.07 -5.31
CA GLN A 130 17.16 -1.87 -6.04
C GLN A 130 18.41 -1.26 -5.42
N LEU A 131 18.49 -1.22 -4.09
CA LEU A 131 19.67 -0.72 -3.40
C LEU A 131 20.89 -1.61 -3.72
N ALA A 132 20.72 -2.93 -3.75
CA ALA A 132 21.79 -3.85 -4.15
C ALA A 132 22.26 -3.59 -5.59
N ALA A 133 21.33 -3.43 -6.53
CA ALA A 133 21.65 -3.11 -7.92
C ALA A 133 22.40 -1.76 -8.05
N LEU A 134 22.03 -0.75 -7.25
CA LEU A 134 22.71 0.54 -7.19
C LEU A 134 24.13 0.41 -6.63
N GLU A 135 24.32 -0.30 -5.53
CA GLU A 135 25.66 -0.51 -4.94
C GLU A 135 26.60 -1.25 -5.90
N ARG A 136 26.08 -2.23 -6.66
CA ARG A 136 26.85 -2.89 -7.73
C ARG A 136 27.30 -1.89 -8.79
N ARG A 137 26.39 -1.03 -9.28
CA ARG A 137 26.70 0.01 -10.28
C ARG A 137 27.73 1.03 -9.78
N ARG A 138 27.79 1.28 -8.47
CA ARG A 138 28.76 2.16 -7.83
C ARG A 138 30.10 1.49 -7.53
N GLY A 139 30.30 0.23 -7.94
CA GLY A 139 31.53 -0.51 -7.69
C GLY A 139 31.72 -0.94 -6.24
N ARG A 140 30.62 -1.20 -5.51
CA ARG A 140 30.65 -1.62 -4.09
C ARG A 140 30.09 -3.04 -3.93
N PRO A 141 30.78 -4.07 -4.45
CA PRO A 141 30.27 -5.45 -4.50
C PRO A 141 30.01 -6.04 -3.13
N GLU A 142 30.83 -5.73 -2.12
CA GLU A 142 30.60 -6.22 -0.76
C GLU A 142 29.29 -5.69 -0.14
N GLN A 143 29.01 -4.40 -0.34
CA GLN A 143 27.79 -3.78 0.17
C GLN A 143 26.58 -4.35 -0.57
N ALA A 144 26.66 -4.52 -1.89
CA ALA A 144 25.65 -5.19 -2.68
C ALA A 144 25.36 -6.60 -2.14
N GLY A 145 26.40 -7.41 -1.89
CA GLY A 145 26.26 -8.76 -1.33
C GLY A 145 25.62 -8.79 0.06
N ARG A 146 25.98 -7.84 0.95
CA ARG A 146 25.32 -7.69 2.26
C ARG A 146 23.83 -7.36 2.12
N THR A 147 23.49 -6.43 1.22
CA THR A 147 22.10 -6.04 0.95
C THR A 147 21.30 -7.18 0.32
N LEU A 148 21.85 -7.93 -0.63
CA LEU A 148 21.20 -9.10 -1.25
C LEU A 148 20.92 -10.21 -0.22
N ARG A 149 21.87 -10.49 0.69
CA ARG A 149 21.64 -11.44 1.79
C ARG A 149 20.54 -10.98 2.73
N ARG A 150 20.42 -9.66 2.99
CA ARG A 150 19.29 -9.10 3.74
C ARG A 150 17.99 -9.26 2.96
N CYS A 151 17.97 -8.92 1.67
CA CYS A 151 16.81 -9.08 0.79
C CYS A 151 16.29 -10.52 0.83
N ARG A 152 17.17 -11.51 0.68
CA ARG A 152 16.82 -12.95 0.73
C ARG A 152 16.12 -13.38 2.02
N ARG A 153 16.47 -12.77 3.17
CA ARG A 153 15.85 -13.10 4.47
C ARG A 153 14.45 -12.51 4.61
N VAL A 154 14.17 -11.44 3.87
CA VAL A 154 12.96 -10.63 3.99
C VAL A 154 11.95 -10.97 2.89
N ASP A 155 12.41 -11.46 1.74
CA ASP A 155 11.60 -11.89 0.61
C ASP A 155 10.78 -13.15 0.94
N SER A 156 9.68 -12.94 1.68
CA SER A 156 8.76 -13.98 2.13
C SER A 156 8.05 -14.69 0.98
N GLN A 157 7.83 -13.99 -0.14
CA GLN A 157 7.16 -14.52 -1.32
C GLN A 157 8.12 -15.15 -2.33
N ARG A 158 9.43 -15.16 -2.05
CA ARG A 158 10.48 -15.62 -2.98
C ARG A 158 10.42 -14.94 -4.34
N LYS A 159 9.90 -13.70 -4.39
CA LYS A 159 9.70 -12.93 -5.62
C LYS A 159 11.03 -12.71 -6.35
N TRP A 160 12.09 -12.49 -5.59
CA TRP A 160 13.43 -12.17 -6.10
C TRP A 160 14.43 -13.31 -5.89
N HIS A 161 13.97 -14.49 -5.51
CA HIS A 161 14.85 -15.59 -5.10
C HIS A 161 15.85 -15.96 -6.21
N TRP A 162 15.39 -16.00 -7.47
CA TRP A 162 16.22 -16.34 -8.61
C TRP A 162 17.25 -15.23 -8.92
N GLU A 163 16.81 -13.98 -8.97
CA GLU A 163 17.66 -12.82 -9.23
C GLU A 163 18.71 -12.64 -8.13
N ILE A 164 18.34 -12.82 -6.87
CA ILE A 164 19.28 -12.74 -5.74
C ILE A 164 20.35 -13.83 -5.86
N ALA A 165 19.96 -15.06 -6.19
CA ALA A 165 20.89 -16.17 -6.36
C ALA A 165 21.89 -15.90 -7.50
N GLN A 166 21.39 -15.39 -8.63
CA GLN A 166 22.21 -15.04 -9.78
C GLN A 166 23.18 -13.90 -9.46
N GLU A 167 22.69 -12.81 -8.85
CA GLU A 167 23.51 -11.66 -8.49
C GLU A 167 24.60 -12.04 -7.47
N LEU A 168 24.28 -12.87 -6.47
CA LEU A 168 25.27 -13.37 -5.52
C LEU A 168 26.31 -14.30 -6.16
N HIS A 169 25.96 -15.03 -7.21
CA HIS A 169 26.91 -15.86 -7.95
C HIS A 169 27.89 -14.99 -8.74
N GLN A 170 27.39 -13.95 -9.42
CA GLN A 170 28.22 -13.01 -10.17
C GLN A 170 29.21 -12.25 -9.28
N LEU A 171 28.79 -11.85 -8.07
CA LEU A 171 29.66 -11.15 -7.12
C LEU A 171 30.78 -12.03 -6.54
N HIS A 172 30.67 -13.36 -6.60
CA HIS A 172 31.75 -14.26 -6.18
C HIS A 172 32.80 -14.50 -7.28
N GLN A 173 32.46 -14.24 -8.54
CA GLN A 173 33.33 -14.51 -9.70
C GLN A 173 34.10 -13.26 -10.17
N ALA A 174 33.77 -12.08 -9.66
CA ALA A 174 34.40 -10.80 -9.97
C ALA A 174 35.45 -10.43 -8.92
#